data_AF-A0A0G1EUV1-F1
#
_entry.id   AF-A0A0G1EUV1-F1
#
_cell.length_a   1.000
_cell.length_b   1.000
_cell.length_c   1.000
_cell.angle_alpha   90.00
_cell.angle_beta   90.00
_cell.angle_gamma   90.00
#
_symmetry.space_group_name_H-M   'P 1'
#
loop_
_entity.id
_entity.type
_entity.pdbx_description
1 polymer ?
#
loop_
_entity_poly.entity_id
_entity_poly.type
_entity_poly.pdbx_seq_one_letter_code
_entity_poly.pdbx_strand_id
1 'polypeptide(L)'
;MRFNKYIYFLLGFFVSSFIYYIAGVQASGPKDLPFFLMFSVSNCVLALIGGFTGLLVSRHWGGFKSAVGKAVLFMSLGTTSWGLGNVVWSFYNFVLHLEVPYPSLADLGFAGAVPLWAIGMYYLSQATGAKFSLRRLRGRVLLIVLPIIAAIASYYFLFVIARNSSFEVEGGLLKIFLDFYYPIGDWVILTLSFLLFGLSFKYLGGKFKWPVFITILGFIVMFLADFSFSYTTTVGTYYNGNISDLLFAIALFVISFGINGLDAKT
;
A
#
# COMPACT_ATOMS: atom_id res chain seq x y z
N MET A 1 16.37 -8.59 -13.22
CA MET A 1 16.13 -8.77 -11.78
C MET A 1 16.50 -10.19 -11.42
N ARG A 2 17.22 -10.43 -10.33
CA ARG A 2 17.52 -11.79 -9.84
C ARG A 2 16.68 -12.07 -8.61
N PHE A 3 16.10 -13.26 -8.53
CA PHE A 3 15.23 -13.64 -7.43
C PHE A 3 16.05 -14.25 -6.29
N ASN A 4 15.84 -13.76 -5.07
CA ASN A 4 16.35 -14.37 -3.84
C ASN A 4 15.29 -15.28 -3.23
N LYS A 5 15.68 -16.02 -2.18
CA LYS A 5 14.77 -16.88 -1.42
C LYS A 5 13.53 -16.16 -0.89
N TYR A 6 13.63 -14.86 -0.55
CA TYR A 6 12.50 -14.07 -0.06
C TYR A 6 11.46 -13.85 -1.15
N ILE A 7 11.91 -13.53 -2.37
CA ILE A 7 11.03 -13.37 -3.53
C ILE A 7 10.28 -14.67 -3.85
N TYR A 8 10.98 -15.81 -3.88
CA TYR A 8 10.34 -17.10 -4.13
C TYR A 8 9.28 -17.42 -3.07
N PHE A 9 9.58 -17.17 -1.79
CA PHE A 9 8.63 -17.34 -0.71
C PHE A 9 7.40 -16.42 -0.87
N LEU A 10 7.61 -15.12 -1.09
CA LEU A 10 6.51 -14.15 -1.27
C LEU A 10 5.63 -14.51 -2.47
N LEU A 11 6.24 -14.95 -3.58
CA LEU A 11 5.53 -15.36 -4.77
C LEU A 11 4.69 -16.62 -4.49
N GLY A 12 5.28 -17.65 -3.89
CA GLY A 12 4.55 -18.88 -3.53
C GLY A 12 3.39 -18.61 -2.57
N PHE A 13 3.64 -17.79 -1.54
CA PHE A 13 2.61 -17.39 -0.58
C PHE A 13 1.48 -16.61 -1.26
N PHE A 14 1.80 -15.58 -2.05
CA PHE A 14 0.79 -14.80 -2.76
C PHE A 14 -0.04 -15.65 -3.73
N VAL A 15 0.59 -16.55 -4.49
CA VAL A 15 -0.13 -17.48 -5.38
C VAL A 15 -1.08 -18.36 -4.57
N SER A 16 -0.66 -18.86 -3.41
CA SER A 16 -1.53 -19.65 -2.54
C SER A 16 -2.72 -18.85 -1.99
N SER A 17 -2.48 -17.60 -1.55
CA SER A 17 -3.54 -16.70 -1.09
C SER A 17 -4.49 -16.29 -2.21
N PHE A 18 -3.97 -16.10 -3.42
CA PHE A 18 -4.76 -15.75 -4.60
C PHE A 18 -5.66 -16.92 -5.03
N ILE A 19 -5.13 -18.15 -5.04
CA ILE A 19 -5.93 -19.36 -5.28
C ILE A 19 -6.99 -19.50 -4.20
N TYR A 20 -6.64 -19.28 -2.93
CA TYR A 20 -7.60 -19.30 -1.82
C TYR A 20 -8.75 -18.30 -2.02
N TYR A 21 -8.44 -17.08 -2.48
CA TYR A 21 -9.44 -16.07 -2.81
C TYR A 21 -10.35 -16.51 -3.96
N ILE A 22 -9.79 -16.95 -5.09
CA ILE A 22 -10.60 -17.32 -6.27
C ILE A 22 -11.41 -18.59 -6.02
N ALA A 23 -10.77 -19.66 -5.53
CA ALA A 23 -11.39 -20.96 -5.40
C ALA A 23 -12.30 -21.08 -4.18
N GLY A 24 -12.11 -20.22 -3.18
CA GLY A 24 -12.88 -20.27 -1.95
C GLY A 24 -13.77 -19.05 -1.76
N VAL A 25 -13.21 -17.85 -1.62
CA VAL A 25 -13.98 -16.63 -1.31
C VAL A 25 -15.03 -16.34 -2.40
N GLN A 26 -14.64 -16.44 -3.68
CA GLN A 26 -15.57 -16.18 -4.80
C GLN A 26 -16.51 -17.36 -5.10
N ALA A 27 -16.12 -18.60 -4.76
CA ALA A 27 -16.91 -19.80 -5.06
C ALA A 27 -17.95 -20.12 -3.97
N SER A 28 -17.67 -19.79 -2.71
CA SER A 28 -18.54 -20.14 -1.56
C SER A 28 -19.72 -19.19 -1.34
N GLY A 29 -19.71 -18.01 -1.98
CA GLY A 29 -20.69 -16.94 -1.71
C GLY A 29 -20.59 -16.37 -0.29
N PRO A 30 -21.26 -15.24 0.03
CA PRO A 30 -21.04 -14.47 1.26
C PRO A 30 -21.53 -15.12 2.58
N LYS A 31 -21.67 -16.46 2.64
CA LYS A 31 -22.26 -17.19 3.79
C LYS A 31 -21.23 -17.77 4.76
N ASP A 32 -19.96 -17.89 4.36
CA ASP A 32 -18.90 -18.54 5.17
C ASP A 32 -17.94 -17.53 5.81
N LEU A 33 -18.44 -16.69 6.73
CA LEU A 33 -17.69 -15.62 7.39
C LEU A 33 -16.26 -15.99 7.82
N PRO A 34 -15.96 -17.16 8.42
CA PRO A 34 -14.59 -17.53 8.78
C PRO A 34 -13.64 -17.61 7.58
N PHE A 35 -14.15 -18.05 6.42
CA PHE A 35 -13.37 -18.23 5.20
C PHE A 35 -12.92 -16.88 4.61
N PHE A 36 -13.82 -15.90 4.60
CA PHE A 36 -13.52 -14.53 4.17
C PHE A 36 -12.50 -13.85 5.08
N LEU A 37 -12.65 -14.05 6.39
CA LEU A 37 -11.74 -13.49 7.36
C LEU A 37 -10.32 -14.07 7.21
N MET A 38 -10.17 -15.34 6.86
CA MET A 38 -8.85 -15.98 6.69
C MET A 38 -8.05 -15.36 5.54
N PHE A 39 -8.72 -14.81 4.53
CA PHE A 39 -8.05 -14.04 3.50
C PHE A 39 -7.41 -12.75 4.06
N SER A 40 -8.09 -12.07 4.99
CA SER A 40 -7.54 -10.91 5.70
C SER A 40 -6.27 -11.27 6.51
N VAL A 41 -6.27 -12.42 7.20
CA VAL A 41 -5.05 -12.93 7.87
C VAL A 41 -3.92 -13.16 6.87
N SER A 42 -4.23 -13.64 5.67
CA SER A 42 -3.20 -13.82 4.64
C SER A 42 -2.52 -12.50 4.25
N ASN A 43 -3.27 -11.40 4.24
CA ASN A 43 -2.74 -10.05 4.02
C ASN A 43 -1.81 -9.61 5.17
N CYS A 44 -2.15 -9.92 6.43
CA CYS A 44 -1.25 -9.72 7.58
C CYS A 44 0.10 -10.41 7.36
N VAL A 45 0.05 -11.71 7.06
CA VAL A 45 1.26 -12.53 6.92
C VAL A 45 2.13 -12.00 5.80
N LEU A 46 1.53 -11.67 4.66
CA LEU A 46 2.26 -11.14 3.52
C LEU A 46 2.91 -9.78 3.81
N ALA A 47 2.20 -8.86 4.47
CA ALA A 47 2.73 -7.56 4.88
C ALA A 47 3.86 -7.69 5.92
N LEU A 48 3.66 -8.51 6.96
CA LEU A 48 4.63 -8.69 8.04
C LEU A 48 5.90 -9.39 7.55
N ILE A 49 5.78 -10.46 6.76
CA ILE A 49 6.95 -11.15 6.21
C ILE A 49 7.65 -10.27 5.19
N GLY A 50 6.92 -9.66 4.26
CA GLY A 50 7.48 -8.79 3.22
C GLY A 50 8.22 -7.59 3.80
N GLY A 51 7.63 -6.95 4.83
CA GLY A 51 8.27 -5.91 5.62
C GLY A 51 9.50 -6.41 6.36
N PHE A 52 9.40 -7.52 7.12
CA PHE A 52 10.52 -8.06 7.88
C PHE A 52 11.72 -8.44 7.00
N THR A 53 11.49 -9.16 5.89
CA THR A 53 12.56 -9.51 4.95
C THR A 53 13.13 -8.27 4.27
N GLY A 54 12.31 -7.26 4.02
CA GLY A 54 12.76 -5.95 3.53
C GLY A 54 13.72 -5.25 4.52
N LEU A 55 13.51 -5.36 5.83
CA LEU A 55 14.46 -4.86 6.84
C LEU A 55 15.83 -5.55 6.72
N LEU A 56 15.86 -6.85 6.39
CA LEU A 56 17.10 -7.58 6.13
C LEU A 56 17.78 -7.08 4.84
N VAL A 57 16.99 -6.85 3.79
CA VAL A 57 17.49 -6.28 2.53
C VAL A 57 18.06 -4.88 2.75
N SER A 58 17.45 -4.05 3.60
CA SER A 58 17.98 -2.73 3.95
C SER A 58 19.38 -2.83 4.58
N ARG A 59 19.63 -3.83 5.44
CA ARG A 59 20.95 -4.07 6.03
C ARG A 59 22.01 -4.41 4.98
N HIS A 60 21.65 -5.09 3.89
CA HIS A 60 22.58 -5.36 2.79
C HIS A 60 23.04 -4.09 2.07
N TRP A 61 22.28 -3.01 2.18
CA TRP A 61 22.63 -1.67 1.70
C TRP A 61 23.26 -0.77 2.79
N GLY A 62 23.61 -1.32 3.96
CA GLY A 62 24.17 -0.56 5.08
C GLY A 62 23.11 0.22 5.90
N GLY A 63 21.81 -0.09 5.73
CA GLY A 63 20.72 0.52 6.50
C GLY A 63 20.67 2.04 6.32
N PHE A 64 20.83 2.78 7.42
CA PHE A 64 20.84 4.25 7.41
C PHE A 64 22.05 4.88 6.69
N LYS A 65 23.05 4.09 6.29
CA LYS A 65 24.27 4.63 5.66
C LYS A 65 24.10 4.94 4.17
N SER A 66 23.08 4.40 3.49
CA SER A 66 22.82 4.66 2.07
C SER A 66 21.40 5.11 1.80
N ALA A 67 21.19 5.85 0.71
CA ALA A 67 19.84 6.27 0.31
C ALA A 67 18.93 5.08 -0.02
N VAL A 68 19.45 4.05 -0.70
CA VAL A 68 18.71 2.81 -0.97
C VAL A 68 18.39 2.06 0.32
N GLY A 69 19.34 1.96 1.25
CA GLY A 69 19.13 1.32 2.54
C GLY A 69 18.04 2.01 3.36
N LYS A 70 18.04 3.35 3.43
CA LYS A 70 16.95 4.13 4.06
C LYS A 70 15.62 3.93 3.35
N ALA A 71 15.62 3.96 2.01
CA ALA A 71 14.40 3.76 1.24
C ALA A 71 13.74 2.41 1.56
N VAL A 72 14.52 1.32 1.44
CA VAL A 72 14.07 -0.04 1.77
C VAL A 72 13.64 -0.12 3.23
N LEU A 73 14.40 0.48 4.16
CA LEU A 73 14.07 0.46 5.59
C LEU A 73 12.70 1.06 5.88
N PHE A 74 12.47 2.31 5.46
CA PHE A 74 11.24 3.01 5.77
C PHE A 74 10.04 2.41 5.04
N MET A 75 10.21 1.96 3.79
CA MET A 75 9.12 1.26 3.09
C MET A 75 8.79 -0.08 3.76
N SER A 76 9.79 -0.79 4.27
CA SER A 76 9.61 -2.04 5.01
C SER A 76 8.89 -1.80 6.35
N LEU A 77 9.30 -0.77 7.09
CA LEU A 77 8.63 -0.36 8.33
C LEU A 77 7.17 0.04 8.08
N GLY A 78 6.90 0.78 7.00
CA GLY A 78 5.51 1.11 6.61
C GLY A 78 4.70 -0.14 6.30
N THR A 79 5.29 -1.09 5.58
CA THR A 79 4.61 -2.36 5.24
C THR A 79 4.35 -3.20 6.50
N THR A 80 5.30 -3.26 7.43
CA THR A 80 5.09 -3.89 8.74
C THR A 80 4.02 -3.15 9.56
N SER A 81 4.01 -1.82 9.57
CA SER A 81 3.01 -1.00 10.26
C SER A 81 1.60 -1.30 9.75
N TRP A 82 1.43 -1.34 8.42
CA TRP A 82 0.15 -1.72 7.80
C TRP A 82 -0.25 -3.13 8.22
N GLY A 83 0.70 -4.09 8.20
CA GLY A 83 0.46 -5.45 8.65
C GLY A 83 0.00 -5.53 10.11
N LEU A 84 0.58 -4.73 11.01
CA LEU A 84 0.15 -4.63 12.41
C LEU A 84 -1.26 -4.04 12.55
N GLY A 85 -1.61 -3.03 11.74
CA GLY A 85 -2.97 -2.52 11.65
C GLY A 85 -3.95 -3.62 11.24
N ASN A 86 -3.57 -4.44 10.25
CA ASN A 86 -4.40 -5.54 9.78
C ASN A 86 -4.50 -6.70 10.80
N VAL A 87 -3.49 -6.89 11.66
CA VAL A 87 -3.58 -7.83 12.80
C VAL A 87 -4.66 -7.36 13.78
N VAL A 88 -4.70 -6.07 14.09
CA VAL A 88 -5.74 -5.49 14.95
C VAL A 88 -7.11 -5.60 14.28
N TRP A 89 -7.22 -5.29 12.98
CA TRP A 89 -8.43 -5.48 12.19
C TRP A 89 -8.93 -6.93 12.25
N SER A 90 -8.03 -7.90 12.04
CA SER A 90 -8.32 -9.32 12.11
C SER A 90 -8.75 -9.72 13.52
N PHE A 91 -8.16 -9.16 14.57
CA PHE A 91 -8.55 -9.43 15.96
C PHE A 91 -10.00 -9.01 16.24
N TYR A 92 -10.43 -7.82 15.80
CA TYR A 92 -11.82 -7.38 15.92
C TYR A 92 -12.79 -8.35 15.23
N ASN A 93 -12.50 -8.75 13.99
CA ASN A 93 -13.42 -9.60 13.24
C ASN A 93 -13.41 -11.07 13.71
N PHE A 94 -12.23 -11.65 13.96
CA PHE A 94 -12.11 -13.08 14.28
C PHE A 94 -12.30 -13.43 15.74
N VAL A 95 -11.80 -12.58 16.64
CA VAL A 95 -11.78 -12.89 18.07
C VAL A 95 -12.95 -12.22 18.76
N LEU A 96 -13.22 -10.95 18.44
CA LEU A 96 -14.33 -10.22 19.04
C LEU A 96 -15.65 -10.40 18.28
N HIS A 97 -15.60 -10.87 17.03
CA HIS A 97 -16.77 -10.99 16.16
C HIS A 97 -17.53 -9.66 15.98
N LEU A 98 -16.78 -8.56 15.92
CA LEU A 98 -17.31 -7.21 15.73
C LEU A 98 -16.87 -6.65 14.39
N GLU A 99 -17.76 -5.86 13.77
CA GLU A 99 -17.36 -4.93 12.73
C GLU A 99 -16.34 -3.95 13.31
N VAL A 100 -15.29 -3.66 12.54
CA VAL A 100 -14.22 -2.78 13.03
C VAL A 100 -14.77 -1.36 13.10
N PRO A 101 -14.77 -0.72 14.29
CA PRO A 101 -15.25 0.65 14.42
C PRO A 101 -14.34 1.60 13.62
N TYR A 102 -14.85 2.76 13.22
CA TYR A 102 -14.03 3.79 12.59
C TYR A 102 -14.22 5.12 13.32
N PRO A 103 -13.15 5.72 13.87
CA PRO A 103 -11.76 5.23 13.99
C PRO A 103 -11.59 4.01 14.92
N SER A 104 -10.53 3.22 14.72
CA SER A 104 -10.12 2.07 15.54
C SER A 104 -8.64 2.09 15.92
N LEU A 105 -8.23 1.12 16.74
CA LEU A 105 -6.82 0.82 16.99
C LEU A 105 -6.07 0.32 15.73
N ALA A 106 -6.77 -0.22 14.73
CA ALA A 106 -6.13 -0.66 13.48
C ALA A 106 -5.58 0.55 12.70
N ASP A 107 -6.25 1.70 12.79
CA ASP A 107 -5.84 2.95 12.15
C ASP A 107 -4.47 3.45 12.64
N LEU A 108 -4.01 3.09 13.84
CA LEU A 108 -2.65 3.40 14.27
C LEU A 108 -1.60 2.74 13.36
N GLY A 109 -1.86 1.51 12.92
CA GLY A 109 -0.98 0.78 12.01
C GLY A 109 -1.12 1.26 10.57
N PHE A 110 -2.35 1.43 10.08
CA PHE A 110 -2.63 1.87 8.72
C PHE A 110 -2.18 3.32 8.48
N ALA A 111 -2.59 4.25 9.34
CA ALA A 111 -2.15 5.65 9.25
C ALA A 111 -0.64 5.77 9.46
N GLY A 112 -0.06 5.00 10.39
CA GLY A 112 1.39 4.94 10.60
C GLY A 112 2.19 4.48 9.39
N ALA A 113 1.60 3.66 8.50
CA ALA A 113 2.25 3.18 7.30
C ALA A 113 2.52 4.29 6.27
N VAL A 114 1.58 5.23 6.12
CA VAL A 114 1.63 6.32 5.13
C VAL A 114 2.90 7.17 5.23
N PRO A 115 3.28 7.77 6.39
CA PRO A 115 4.46 8.61 6.48
C PRO A 115 5.73 7.78 6.33
N LEU A 116 5.74 6.53 6.79
CA LEU A 116 6.87 5.62 6.60
C LEU A 116 7.10 5.31 5.12
N TRP A 117 6.05 5.00 4.37
CA TRP A 117 6.12 4.81 2.92
C TRP A 117 6.55 6.09 2.19
N ALA A 118 6.01 7.25 2.56
CA ALA A 118 6.39 8.53 1.97
C ALA A 118 7.87 8.86 2.20
N ILE A 119 8.39 8.67 3.41
CA ILE A 119 9.81 8.84 3.74
C ILE A 119 10.67 7.85 2.93
N GLY A 120 10.23 6.59 2.83
CA GLY A 120 10.91 5.57 2.05
C GLY A 120 11.02 5.91 0.56
N MET A 121 9.92 6.35 -0.04
CA MET A 121 9.89 6.80 -1.43
C MET A 121 10.68 8.09 -1.66
N TYR A 122 10.70 9.00 -0.68
CA TYR A 122 11.57 10.17 -0.73
C TYR A 122 13.04 9.75 -0.83
N TYR A 123 13.51 8.82 0.01
CA TYR A 123 14.89 8.32 -0.08
C TYR A 123 15.13 7.53 -1.36
N LEU A 124 14.14 6.79 -1.85
CA LEU A 124 14.22 6.13 -3.15
C LEU A 124 14.43 7.17 -4.27
N SER A 125 13.74 8.30 -4.19
CA SER A 125 13.90 9.41 -5.13
C SER A 125 15.31 10.01 -5.12
N GLN A 126 15.96 10.06 -3.96
CA GLN A 126 17.34 10.49 -3.86
C GLN A 126 18.29 9.48 -4.52
N ALA A 127 18.04 8.18 -4.31
CA ALA A 127 18.85 7.10 -4.88
C ALA A 127 18.70 6.97 -6.41
N THR A 128 17.52 7.30 -6.94
CA THR A 128 17.19 7.18 -8.37
C THR A 128 17.47 8.46 -9.17
N GLY A 129 17.98 9.51 -8.52
CA GLY A 129 18.30 10.79 -9.17
C GLY A 129 17.07 11.65 -9.50
N ALA A 130 15.98 11.50 -8.76
CA ALA A 130 14.70 12.11 -9.10
C ALA A 130 14.71 13.65 -9.16
N LYS A 131 15.64 14.29 -8.45
CA LYS A 131 15.92 15.73 -8.53
C LYS A 131 16.13 16.24 -9.95
N PHE A 132 16.61 15.40 -10.88
CA PHE A 132 16.79 15.78 -12.28
C PHE A 132 15.48 15.86 -13.09
N SER A 133 14.40 15.18 -12.68
CA SER A 133 13.08 15.31 -13.33
C SER A 133 12.43 16.64 -13.04
N LEU A 134 12.53 17.11 -11.79
CA LEU A 134 11.98 18.39 -11.34
C LEU A 134 12.63 19.59 -12.03
N ARG A 135 13.79 19.40 -12.68
CA ARG A 135 14.42 20.40 -13.54
C ARG A 135 13.73 20.55 -14.89
N ARG A 136 13.02 19.51 -15.37
CA ARG A 136 12.28 19.54 -16.64
C ARG A 136 10.84 19.99 -16.41
N LEU A 137 10.29 20.73 -17.36
CA LEU A 137 8.89 21.21 -17.33
C LEU A 137 7.91 20.04 -17.10
N ARG A 138 8.07 18.92 -17.83
CA ARG A 138 7.25 17.72 -17.69
C ARG A 138 7.20 17.19 -16.25
N GLY A 139 8.34 17.16 -15.54
CA GLY A 139 8.39 16.69 -14.16
C GLY A 139 7.64 17.60 -13.19
N ARG A 140 7.74 18.93 -13.38
CA ARG A 140 7.00 19.93 -12.60
C ARG A 140 5.50 19.87 -12.87
N VAL A 141 5.11 19.71 -14.13
CA VAL A 141 3.70 19.57 -14.52
C VAL A 141 3.09 18.32 -13.90
N LEU A 142 3.75 17.16 -14.00
CA LEU A 142 3.27 15.93 -13.37
C LEU A 142 3.14 16.05 -11.86
N LEU A 143 4.07 16.76 -11.22
CA LEU A 143 4.06 17.02 -9.78
C LEU A 143 2.80 17.75 -9.28
N ILE A 144 2.20 18.58 -10.14
CA ILE A 144 1.05 19.42 -9.79
C ILE A 144 -0.23 18.78 -10.31
N VAL A 145 -0.24 18.38 -11.58
CA VAL A 145 -1.44 17.91 -12.28
C VAL A 145 -1.93 16.58 -11.72
N LEU A 146 -1.04 15.63 -11.40
CA LEU A 146 -1.46 14.32 -10.92
C LEU A 146 -2.17 14.35 -9.55
N PRO A 147 -1.63 15.00 -8.50
CA PRO A 147 -2.36 15.13 -7.25
C PRO A 147 -3.68 15.90 -7.42
N ILE A 148 -3.75 16.90 -8.30
CA ILE A 148 -5.01 17.60 -8.58
C ILE A 148 -6.03 16.66 -9.24
N ILE A 149 -5.63 15.89 -10.24
CA ILE A 149 -6.53 14.91 -10.90
C ILE A 149 -6.99 13.86 -9.88
N ALA A 150 -6.07 13.32 -9.07
CA ALA A 150 -6.40 12.35 -8.03
C ALA A 150 -7.36 12.96 -6.99
N ALA A 151 -7.15 14.22 -6.61
CA ALA A 151 -8.01 14.92 -5.68
C ALA A 151 -9.42 15.17 -6.23
N ILE A 152 -9.52 15.64 -7.47
CA ILE A 152 -10.81 15.86 -8.14
C ILE A 152 -11.57 14.53 -8.29
N ALA A 153 -10.88 13.47 -8.73
CA ALA A 153 -11.48 12.15 -8.85
C ALA A 153 -11.93 11.61 -7.48
N SER A 154 -11.08 11.69 -6.46
CA SER A 154 -11.41 11.25 -5.10
C SER A 154 -12.61 12.03 -4.54
N TYR A 155 -12.63 13.35 -4.71
CA TYR A 155 -13.75 14.19 -4.31
C TYR A 155 -15.04 13.79 -5.04
N TYR A 156 -15.00 13.65 -6.37
CA TYR A 156 -16.18 13.33 -7.14
C TYR A 156 -16.77 11.95 -6.75
N PHE A 157 -15.95 10.92 -6.69
CA PHE A 157 -16.45 9.58 -6.40
C PHE A 157 -16.77 9.35 -4.93
N LEU A 158 -15.95 9.85 -4.00
CA LEU A 158 -16.15 9.59 -2.57
C LEU A 158 -17.14 10.57 -1.93
N PHE A 159 -17.15 11.85 -2.35
CA PHE A 159 -18.05 12.84 -1.76
C PHE A 159 -19.33 13.03 -2.58
N VAL A 160 -19.22 13.29 -3.89
CA VAL A 160 -20.41 13.58 -4.71
C VAL A 160 -21.24 12.34 -4.93
N ILE A 161 -20.62 11.23 -5.36
CA ILE A 161 -21.33 9.97 -5.64
C ILE A 161 -21.59 9.20 -4.35
N ALA A 162 -20.55 8.75 -3.64
CA ALA A 162 -20.74 7.81 -2.55
C ALA A 162 -21.49 8.42 -1.34
N ARG A 163 -21.24 9.69 -1.00
CA ARG A 163 -21.95 10.40 0.09
C ARG A 163 -23.16 11.21 -0.38
N ASN A 164 -23.54 11.16 -1.65
CA ASN A 164 -24.60 12.02 -2.22
C ASN A 164 -24.45 13.51 -1.85
N SER A 165 -23.21 14.02 -1.82
CA SER A 165 -22.88 15.40 -1.42
C SER A 165 -23.33 15.79 0.01
N SER A 166 -23.52 14.82 0.89
CA SER A 166 -23.88 15.05 2.30
C SER A 166 -22.67 15.01 3.22
N PHE A 167 -22.71 15.83 4.27
CA PHE A 167 -21.72 15.82 5.34
C PHE A 167 -22.30 15.14 6.58
N GLU A 168 -21.78 13.97 6.91
CA GLU A 168 -21.97 13.38 8.23
C GLU A 168 -20.88 13.90 9.17
N VAL A 169 -21.27 14.77 10.11
CA VAL A 169 -20.36 15.37 11.10
C VAL A 169 -20.26 14.51 12.37
N GLU A 170 -20.95 13.36 12.41
CA GLU A 170 -20.89 12.42 13.51
C GLU A 170 -19.54 11.68 13.55
N GLY A 171 -18.98 11.49 14.76
CA GLY A 171 -17.76 10.71 15.01
C GLY A 171 -16.54 11.48 15.54
N GLY A 172 -16.66 12.78 15.84
CA GLY A 172 -15.66 13.55 16.58
C GLY A 172 -14.38 13.93 15.80
N LEU A 173 -13.46 14.62 16.50
CA LEU A 173 -12.27 15.23 15.87
C LEU A 173 -11.31 14.21 15.24
N LEU A 174 -11.16 13.03 15.85
CA LEU A 174 -10.26 11.99 15.34
C LEU A 174 -10.75 11.43 13.99
N LYS A 175 -12.06 11.22 13.85
CA LYS A 175 -12.66 10.79 12.59
C LYS A 175 -12.46 11.83 11.50
N ILE A 176 -12.74 13.11 11.81
CA ILE A 176 -12.54 14.21 10.86
C ILE A 176 -11.08 14.25 10.41
N PHE A 177 -10.13 14.14 11.35
CA PHE A 177 -8.72 14.08 11.01
C PHE A 177 -8.39 12.94 10.04
N LEU A 178 -8.84 11.72 10.34
CA LEU A 178 -8.58 10.54 9.50
C LEU A 178 -9.26 10.63 8.13
N ASP A 179 -10.48 11.20 8.06
CA ASP A 179 -11.23 11.43 6.84
C ASP A 179 -10.45 12.31 5.84
N PHE A 180 -9.64 13.26 6.32
CA PHE A 180 -8.70 14.02 5.48
C PHE A 180 -7.35 13.34 5.32
N TYR A 181 -6.86 12.68 6.37
CA TYR A 181 -5.54 12.07 6.40
C TYR A 181 -5.36 11.01 5.32
N TYR A 182 -6.31 10.08 5.18
CA TYR A 182 -6.19 8.98 4.22
C TYR A 182 -6.14 9.48 2.77
N PRO A 183 -7.10 10.29 2.27
CA PRO A 183 -7.02 10.82 0.91
C PRO A 183 -5.78 11.67 0.65
N ILE A 184 -5.36 12.51 1.60
CA ILE A 184 -4.15 13.34 1.43
C ILE A 184 -2.91 12.44 1.37
N GLY A 185 -2.82 11.45 2.27
CA GLY A 185 -1.75 10.46 2.29
C GLY A 185 -1.62 9.72 0.97
N ASP A 186 -2.74 9.24 0.46
CA ASP A 186 -2.88 8.60 -0.85
C ASP A 186 -2.37 9.48 -1.98
N TRP A 187 -2.78 10.75 -2.03
CA TRP A 187 -2.32 11.67 -3.07
C TRP A 187 -0.82 11.93 -2.99
N VAL A 188 -0.26 12.03 -1.79
CA VAL A 188 1.19 12.18 -1.58
C VAL A 188 1.92 10.94 -2.11
N ILE A 189 1.47 9.74 -1.75
CA ILE A 189 2.09 8.49 -2.18
C ILE A 189 2.00 8.33 -3.71
N LEU A 190 0.83 8.60 -4.29
CA LEU A 190 0.59 8.52 -5.73
C LEU A 190 1.48 9.51 -6.50
N THR A 191 1.58 10.75 -6.02
CA THR A 191 2.42 11.79 -6.63
C THR A 191 3.89 11.37 -6.65
N LEU A 192 4.42 10.90 -5.51
CA LEU A 192 5.78 10.41 -5.41
C LEU A 192 6.01 9.20 -6.33
N SER A 193 5.04 8.29 -6.43
CA SER A 193 5.08 7.12 -7.31
C SER A 193 5.22 7.53 -8.78
N PHE A 194 4.42 8.47 -9.26
CA PHE A 194 4.49 8.94 -10.65
C PHE A 194 5.75 9.73 -10.96
N LEU A 195 6.24 10.53 -10.02
CA LEU A 195 7.54 11.18 -10.19
C LEU A 195 8.63 10.15 -10.39
N LEU A 196 8.69 9.15 -9.52
CA LEU A 196 9.64 8.06 -9.62
C LEU A 196 9.45 7.27 -10.94
N PHE A 197 8.21 7.04 -11.38
CA PHE A 197 7.91 6.31 -12.61
C PHE A 197 8.53 6.98 -13.84
N GLY A 198 8.32 8.30 -14.02
CA GLY A 198 8.84 9.06 -15.14
C GLY A 198 10.38 9.11 -15.21
N LEU A 199 11.05 8.74 -14.13
CA LEU A 199 12.50 8.75 -13.93
C LEU A 199 13.16 7.38 -14.02
N SER A 200 12.46 6.36 -13.52
CA SER A 200 12.97 5.01 -13.32
C SER A 200 13.45 4.37 -14.61
N PHE A 201 12.93 4.78 -15.77
CA PHE A 201 13.37 4.23 -17.05
C PHE A 201 14.67 4.81 -17.59
N LYS A 202 15.04 6.04 -17.20
CA LYS A 202 16.13 6.79 -17.84
C LYS A 202 17.44 6.81 -17.05
N TYR A 203 17.36 6.75 -15.72
CA TYR A 203 18.53 6.83 -14.84
C TYR A 203 18.83 5.52 -14.09
N LEU A 204 17.85 4.63 -13.93
CA LEU A 204 18.08 3.29 -13.41
C LEU A 204 18.48 2.35 -14.54
N GLY A 205 19.74 2.42 -14.92
CA GLY A 205 20.37 1.35 -15.69
C GLY A 205 20.57 0.10 -14.82
N GLY A 206 20.39 -1.09 -15.39
CA GLY A 206 20.85 -2.34 -14.79
C GLY A 206 19.90 -3.05 -13.83
N LYS A 207 20.48 -3.77 -12.86
CA LYS A 207 19.85 -4.83 -12.04
C LYS A 207 18.59 -4.40 -11.26
N PHE A 208 18.51 -3.14 -10.83
CA PHE A 208 17.50 -2.64 -9.88
C PHE A 208 16.33 -1.88 -10.51
N LYS A 209 16.34 -1.66 -11.83
CA LYS A 209 15.26 -0.98 -12.56
C LYS A 209 13.88 -1.60 -12.31
N TRP A 210 13.80 -2.92 -12.47
CA TRP A 210 12.55 -3.67 -12.32
C TRP A 210 12.03 -3.68 -10.88
N PRO A 211 12.85 -3.96 -9.85
CA PRO A 211 12.43 -3.81 -8.45
C PRO A 211 11.79 -2.46 -8.13
N VAL A 212 12.43 -1.35 -8.56
CA VAL A 212 11.87 0.00 -8.36
C VAL A 212 10.53 0.17 -9.07
N PHE A 213 10.44 -0.24 -10.33
CA PHE A 213 9.20 -0.18 -11.10
C PHE A 213 8.07 -0.97 -10.44
N ILE A 214 8.37 -2.19 -9.98
CA ILE A 214 7.41 -3.05 -9.29
C ILE A 214 6.97 -2.37 -7.98
N THR A 215 7.88 -1.83 -7.17
CA THR A 215 7.50 -1.10 -5.95
C THR A 215 6.55 0.08 -6.24
N ILE A 216 6.84 0.87 -7.28
CA ILE A 216 5.99 2.00 -7.70
C ILE A 216 4.61 1.50 -8.11
N LEU A 217 4.53 0.43 -8.91
CA LEU A 217 3.27 -0.16 -9.31
C LEU A 217 2.47 -0.61 -8.09
N GLY A 218 3.14 -1.19 -7.08
CA GLY A 218 2.51 -1.63 -5.84
C GLY A 218 1.84 -0.49 -5.08
N PHE A 219 2.46 0.70 -5.01
CA PHE A 219 1.85 1.88 -4.40
C PHE A 219 0.69 2.45 -5.21
N ILE A 220 0.71 2.34 -6.54
CA ILE A 220 -0.44 2.70 -7.37
C ILE A 220 -1.61 1.75 -7.10
N VAL A 221 -1.34 0.44 -6.98
CA VAL A 221 -2.37 -0.54 -6.63
C VAL A 221 -2.87 -0.32 -5.20
N MET A 222 -2.01 0.09 -4.26
CA MET A 222 -2.40 0.46 -2.89
C MET A 222 -3.43 1.60 -2.91
N PHE A 223 -3.15 2.68 -3.65
CA PHE A 223 -4.10 3.77 -3.84
C PHE A 223 -5.46 3.28 -4.38
N LEU A 224 -5.45 2.36 -5.36
CA LEU A 224 -6.69 1.79 -5.89
C LEU A 224 -7.41 0.92 -4.85
N ALA A 225 -6.67 0.21 -3.99
CA ALA A 225 -7.23 -0.56 -2.89
C ALA A 225 -7.90 0.35 -1.85
N ASP A 226 -7.21 1.40 -1.39
CA ASP A 226 -7.73 2.39 -0.43
C ASP A 226 -8.94 3.15 -0.98
N PHE A 227 -8.90 3.55 -2.25
CA PHE A 227 -10.05 4.18 -2.92
C PHE A 227 -11.24 3.23 -3.01
N SER A 228 -11.03 1.97 -3.44
CA SER A 228 -12.08 0.97 -3.55
C SER A 228 -12.67 0.63 -2.18
N PHE A 229 -11.84 0.50 -1.15
CA PHE A 229 -12.26 0.27 0.22
C PHE A 229 -13.10 1.44 0.73
N SER A 230 -12.60 2.67 0.58
CA SER A 230 -13.32 3.88 1.01
C SER A 230 -14.68 4.01 0.32
N TYR A 231 -14.74 3.77 -0.99
CA TYR A 231 -15.97 3.83 -1.76
C TYR A 231 -16.97 2.77 -1.28
N THR A 232 -16.56 1.51 -1.23
CA THR A 232 -17.44 0.38 -0.85
C THR A 232 -17.94 0.48 0.58
N THR A 233 -17.10 0.94 1.52
CA THR A 233 -17.49 1.21 2.91
C THR A 233 -18.50 2.35 2.98
N THR A 234 -18.28 3.45 2.26
CA THR A 234 -19.18 4.61 2.25
C THR A 234 -20.59 4.26 1.75
N VAL A 235 -20.69 3.41 0.71
CA VAL A 235 -22.00 2.99 0.17
C VAL A 235 -22.56 1.73 0.85
N GLY A 236 -21.93 1.23 1.92
CA GLY A 236 -22.42 0.08 2.69
C GLY A 236 -22.35 -1.27 1.97
N THR A 237 -21.47 -1.41 0.98
CA THR A 237 -21.30 -2.66 0.19
C THR A 237 -20.00 -3.41 0.51
N TYR A 238 -19.17 -2.86 1.39
CA TYR A 238 -17.95 -3.54 1.85
C TYR A 238 -18.31 -4.75 2.73
N TYR A 239 -17.53 -5.82 2.55
CA TYR A 239 -17.51 -6.99 3.41
C TYR A 239 -16.09 -7.57 3.38
N ASN A 240 -15.68 -8.31 4.40
CA ASN A 240 -14.36 -8.96 4.37
C ASN A 240 -14.29 -9.93 3.18
N GLY A 241 -13.19 -9.92 2.43
CA GLY A 241 -13.00 -10.63 1.16
C GLY A 241 -13.64 -9.96 -0.06
N ASN A 242 -14.03 -8.69 0.05
CA ASN A 242 -14.40 -7.84 -1.09
C ASN A 242 -13.21 -7.67 -2.07
N ILE A 243 -13.49 -7.15 -3.28
CA ILE A 243 -12.47 -6.84 -4.28
C ILE A 243 -11.40 -5.87 -3.75
N SER A 244 -11.74 -4.97 -2.83
CA SER A 244 -10.76 -4.10 -2.17
C SER A 244 -9.71 -4.89 -1.38
N ASP A 245 -10.09 -5.96 -0.68
CA ASP A 245 -9.16 -6.81 0.05
C ASP A 245 -8.21 -7.56 -0.89
N LEU A 246 -8.68 -7.93 -2.09
CA LEU A 246 -7.81 -8.50 -3.12
C LEU A 246 -6.83 -7.45 -3.63
N LEU A 247 -7.28 -6.22 -3.86
CA LEU A 247 -6.40 -5.12 -4.27
C LEU A 247 -5.34 -4.83 -3.19
N PHE A 248 -5.68 -4.89 -1.90
CA PHE A 248 -4.70 -4.80 -0.81
C PHE A 248 -3.70 -5.95 -0.87
N ALA A 249 -4.15 -7.19 -1.06
CA ALA A 249 -3.28 -8.35 -1.21
C ALA A 249 -2.27 -8.17 -2.34
N ILE A 250 -2.75 -7.74 -3.52
CA ILE A 250 -1.92 -7.46 -4.70
C ILE A 250 -0.95 -6.32 -4.39
N ALA A 251 -1.43 -5.20 -3.83
CA ALA A 251 -0.62 -4.04 -3.51
C ALA A 251 0.54 -4.40 -2.58
N LEU A 252 0.24 -5.04 -1.45
CA LEU A 252 1.23 -5.46 -0.46
C LEU A 252 2.22 -6.45 -1.05
N PHE A 253 1.75 -7.39 -1.89
CA PHE A 253 2.62 -8.35 -2.56
C PHE A 253 3.59 -7.63 -3.47
N VAL A 254 3.08 -6.76 -4.34
CA VAL A 254 3.87 -6.04 -5.33
C VAL A 254 4.85 -5.08 -4.64
N ILE A 255 4.44 -4.35 -3.60
CA ILE A 255 5.32 -3.53 -2.76
C ILE A 255 6.43 -4.39 -2.16
N SER A 256 6.07 -5.46 -1.46
CA SER A 256 7.02 -6.36 -0.80
C SER A 256 7.99 -7.01 -1.78
N PHE A 257 7.50 -7.47 -2.93
CA PHE A 257 8.30 -8.07 -3.99
C PHE A 257 9.31 -7.08 -4.57
N GLY A 258 8.87 -5.84 -4.84
CA GLY A 258 9.75 -4.79 -5.32
C GLY A 258 10.82 -4.40 -4.29
N ILE A 259 10.43 -4.20 -3.03
CA ILE A 259 11.36 -3.90 -1.92
C ILE A 259 12.41 -5.00 -1.78
N ASN A 260 11.97 -6.27 -1.74
CA ASN A 260 12.87 -7.42 -1.57
C ASN A 260 13.71 -7.70 -2.83
N GLY A 261 13.27 -7.24 -4.00
CA GLY A 261 14.03 -7.26 -5.25
C GLY A 261 15.17 -6.26 -5.33
N LEU A 262 15.21 -5.27 -4.42
CA LEU A 262 16.33 -4.35 -4.31
C LEU A 262 17.56 -4.99 -3.64
N ASP A 263 17.55 -6.28 -3.30
CA ASP A 263 18.65 -6.95 -2.61
C ASP A 263 20.00 -6.87 -3.35
N ALA A 264 20.97 -6.21 -2.71
CA ALA A 264 22.32 -6.05 -3.24
C ALA A 264 23.07 -7.38 -3.40
N LYS A 265 22.75 -8.41 -2.61
CA LYS A 265 23.51 -9.67 -2.56
C LYS A 265 23.16 -10.69 -3.66
N THR A 266 22.20 -10.40 -4.53
CA THR A 266 21.80 -11.26 -5.66
C THR A 266 22.66 -11.08 -6.92
#